data_AF-A0A239RV78-F1
#
_entry.id   AF-A0A239RV78-F1
#
_cell.length_a   1.000
_cell.length_b   1.000
_cell.length_c   1.000
_cell.angle_alpha   90.00
_cell.angle_beta   90.00
_cell.angle_gamma   90.00
#
_symmetry.space_group_name_H-M   'P 1'
#
loop_
_entity.id
_entity.type
_entity.pdbx_description
1 polymer ?
#
loop_
_entity_poly.entity_id
_entity_poly.type
_entity_poly.pdbx_seq_one_letter_code
_entity_poly.pdbx_strand_id
1 'polypeptide(L)' 'MLEVLQQDDVTIQLVVKNARWQSFLIFRDRLLENQKLVTAYNQLKQDSQYLTMDEYRSKKAKFIESVFNQP' A
#
# COMPACT_ATOMS: atom_id res chain seq x y z
N MET A 1 11.58 29.26 9.32
CA MET A 1 10.38 29.02 8.50
C MET A 1 10.83 28.05 7.41
N LEU A 2 10.47 26.77 7.52
CA LEU A 2 10.80 25.78 6.50
C LEU A 2 9.69 25.84 5.44
N GLU A 3 9.86 26.74 4.49
CA GLU A 3 9.06 26.70 3.27
C GLU A 3 9.51 25.48 2.46
N VAL A 4 8.62 24.52 2.30
CA VAL A 4 8.86 23.31 1.49
C VAL A 4 8.76 23.73 0.02
N LEU A 5 9.92 23.84 -0.63
CA LEU A 5 10.09 24.03 -2.07
C LEU A 5 10.02 22.71 -2.87
N GLN A 6 9.44 21.65 -2.32
CA GLN A 6 9.42 20.33 -2.97
C GLN A 6 8.00 19.94 -3.39
N GLN A 7 7.78 19.91 -4.72
CA GLN A 7 6.67 19.21 -5.38
C GLN A 7 6.83 17.68 -5.34
N ASP A 8 7.47 17.13 -4.31
CA ASP A 8 7.69 15.69 -4.24
C ASP A 8 6.39 15.01 -3.77
N ASP A 9 5.87 14.08 -4.56
CA ASP A 9 4.72 13.22 -4.22
C ASP A 9 5.13 12.22 -3.13
N VAL A 10 5.33 12.73 -1.92
CA VAL A 10 5.84 12.00 -0.77
C VAL A 10 4.75 11.94 0.29
N THR A 11 4.44 10.72 0.73
CA THR A 11 3.56 10.48 1.87
C THR A 11 4.39 9.98 3.05
N ILE A 12 4.27 10.66 4.19
CA ILE A 12 4.93 10.27 5.45
C ILE A 12 3.85 9.76 6.42
N GLN A 13 4.07 8.57 6.98
CA GLN A 13 3.24 8.03 8.05
C GLN A 13 4.07 7.83 9.32
N LEU A 14 3.77 8.59 10.37
CA LEU A 14 4.41 8.48 11.67
C LEU A 14 3.58 7.57 12.59
N VAL A 15 4.18 6.52 13.14
CA VAL A 15 3.52 5.60 14.07
C VAL A 15 4.37 5.35 15.32
N VAL A 16 3.70 5.12 16.44
CA VAL A 16 4.37 4.71 17.68
C VAL A 16 4.92 3.30 17.52
N LYS A 17 6.17 3.09 17.93
CA LYS A 17 6.84 1.78 17.90
C LYS A 17 6.00 0.75 18.66
N ASN A 18 5.85 -0.46 18.10
CA ASN A 18 5.07 -1.56 18.68
C ASN A 18 3.56 -1.29 18.80
N ALA A 19 3.04 -0.21 18.21
CA ALA A 19 1.59 0.02 18.17
C ALA A 19 0.89 -0.90 17.16
N ARG A 20 -0.43 -1.03 17.32
CA ARG A 20 -1.31 -1.80 16.41
C ARG A 20 -1.29 -1.34 14.94
N TRP A 21 -0.81 -0.13 14.68
CA TRP A 21 -0.86 0.52 13.37
C TRP A 21 0.33 0.19 12.47
N GLN A 22 0.93 -1.00 12.61
CA GLN A 22 2.10 -1.45 11.83
C GLN A 22 1.73 -2.45 10.74
N SER A 23 0.45 -2.55 10.37
CA SER A 23 -0.03 -3.45 9.31
C SER A 23 0.66 -3.21 7.97
N PHE A 24 1.12 -1.99 7.71
CA PHE A 24 1.92 -1.67 6.51
C PHE A 24 3.28 -2.40 6.46
N LEU A 25 3.90 -2.67 7.62
CA LEU A 25 5.14 -3.47 7.68
C LEU A 25 4.83 -4.92 7.31
N ILE A 26 3.77 -5.49 7.90
CA ILE A 26 3.34 -6.87 7.62
C ILE A 26 2.99 -7.03 6.14
N PHE A 27 2.26 -6.08 5.56
CA PHE A 27 1.92 -6.10 4.13
C PHE A 27 3.17 -6.06 3.26
N ARG A 28 4.11 -5.15 3.55
CA ARG A 28 5.39 -5.05 2.83
C ARG A 28 6.17 -6.37 2.92
N ASP A 29 6.29 -6.93 4.10
CA ASP A 29 7.11 -8.11 4.35
C ASP A 29 6.53 -9.34 3.61
N ARG A 30 5.20 -9.53 3.62
CA ARG A 30 4.52 -10.56 2.83
C ARG A 30 4.75 -10.39 1.32
N LEU A 31 4.76 -9.16 0.81
CA LEU A 31 5.08 -8.89 -0.59
C LEU A 31 6.53 -9.24 -0.92
N LEU A 32 7.48 -8.93 -0.04
CA LEU A 32 8.89 -9.26 -0.23
C LEU A 32 9.14 -10.77 -0.22
N GLU A 33 8.40 -11.51 0.60
CA GLU A 33 8.51 -12.97 0.71
C GLU A 33 7.86 -13.72 -0.48
N ASN A 34 6.91 -13.08 -1.19
CA ASN A 34 6.16 -13.73 -2.25
C ASN A 34 6.06 -12.88 -3.51
N GLN A 35 6.92 -13.20 -4.49
CA GLN A 35 6.97 -12.52 -5.79
C GLN A 35 5.62 -12.56 -6.55
N LYS A 36 4.77 -13.56 -6.34
CA LYS A 36 3.44 -13.62 -6.96
C LYS A 36 2.53 -12.50 -6.47
N LEU A 37 2.64 -12.13 -5.19
CA LEU A 37 1.90 -11.00 -4.62
C LEU A 37 2.36 -9.67 -5.21
N VAL A 38 3.67 -9.52 -5.44
CA VAL A 38 4.22 -8.33 -6.10
C VAL A 38 3.65 -8.19 -7.52
N THR A 39 3.66 -9.28 -8.29
CA THR A 39 3.10 -9.29 -9.65
C THR A 39 1.60 -8.97 -9.63
N ALA A 40 0.83 -9.61 -8.76
CA ALA A 40 -0.61 -9.36 -8.64
C ALA A 40 -0.92 -7.91 -8.21
N TYR A 41 -0.16 -7.35 -7.27
CA TYR A 41 -0.33 -5.97 -6.84
C TYR A 41 0.04 -4.97 -7.94
N ASN A 42 1.09 -5.26 -8.72
CA ASN A 42 1.46 -4.44 -9.87
C ASN A 42 0.39 -4.50 -10.97
N GLN A 43 -0.16 -5.68 -11.25
CA GLN A 43 -1.25 -5.82 -12.21
C GLN A 43 -2.49 -5.05 -11.74
N LEU A 44 -2.85 -5.14 -10.46
CA LEU A 44 -3.96 -4.37 -9.90
C LEU A 44 -3.79 -2.86 -10.10
N LYS A 45 -2.57 -2.32 -9.98
CA LYS A 45 -2.30 -0.90 -10.24
C LYS A 45 -2.49 -0.55 -11.73
N GLN A 46 -2.00 -1.40 -12.64
CA GLN A 46 -2.17 -1.21 -14.08
C GLN A 46 -3.65 -1.26 -14.48
N ASP A 47 -4.38 -2.26 -14.00
CA ASP A 47 -5.82 -2.47 -14.26
C ASP A 47 -6.72 -1.41 -13.61
N SER A 48 -6.15 -0.47 -12.85
CA SER A 48 -6.90 0.57 -12.16
C SER A 48 -6.61 1.97 -12.70
N GLN A 49 -5.83 2.13 -13.77
CA GLN A 49 -5.48 3.44 -14.34
C GLN A 49 -6.70 4.26 -14.80
N TYR A 50 -7.79 3.58 -15.17
CA TYR A 50 -9.04 4.21 -15.61
C TYR A 50 -10.05 4.42 -14.46
N LEU A 51 -9.76 3.92 -13.25
CA LEU A 51 -10.66 4.00 -12.12
C LEU A 51 -10.56 5.37 -11.44
N THR A 52 -11.66 5.79 -10.81
CA THR A 52 -11.61 6.87 -9.85
C THR A 52 -10.78 6.47 -8.62
N MET A 53 -10.29 7.46 -7.87
CA MET A 53 -9.50 7.20 -6.68
C MET A 53 -10.24 6.36 -5.63
N ASP A 54 -11.55 6.52 -5.48
CA ASP A 54 -12.33 5.77 -4.50
C ASP A 54 -12.56 4.31 -4.92
N GLU A 55 -12.81 4.07 -6.20
CA GLU A 55 -12.88 2.72 -6.76
C GLU A 55 -11.53 2.00 -6.62
N TYR A 56 -10.43 2.69 -6.95
CA TYR A 56 -9.08 2.16 -6.78
C TYR A 56 -8.79 1.83 -5.31
N ARG A 57 -9.12 2.73 -4.37
CA ARG A 57 -8.95 2.49 -2.93
C ARG A 57 -9.74 1.28 -2.45
N SER A 58 -10.99 1.12 -2.87
CA SER A 58 -11.82 -0.03 -2.54
C SER A 58 -11.22 -1.35 -3.05
N LYS A 59 -10.77 -1.35 -4.31
CA LYS A 59 -10.13 -2.53 -4.94
C LYS A 59 -8.81 -2.88 -4.25
N LYS A 60 -8.00 -1.87 -3.92
CA LYS A 60 -6.74 -2.02 -3.18
C LYS A 60 -6.97 -2.55 -1.75
N ALA A 61 -7.99 -2.06 -1.04
CA ALA A 61 -8.32 -2.53 0.30
C ALA A 61 -8.62 -4.04 0.31
N LYS A 62 -9.45 -4.52 -0.61
CA LYS A 62 -9.76 -5.95 -0.77
C LYS A 62 -8.51 -6.79 -1.05
N PHE A 63 -7.60 -6.29 -1.90
CA PHE A 63 -6.34 -6.97 -2.16
C PHE A 63 -5.47 -7.05 -0.90
N ILE A 64 -5.33 -5.95 -0.17
CA ILE A 64 -4.56 -5.90 1.08
C ILE A 64 -5.12 -6.88 2.12
N GLU A 65 -6.45 -6.92 2.29
CA GLU A 65 -7.12 -7.90 3.16
C GLU A 65 -6.81 -9.34 2.73
N SER A 66 -6.82 -9.63 1.42
CA SER A 66 -6.48 -10.96 0.90
C SER A 66 -5.04 -11.36 1.21
N VAL A 67 -4.10 -10.41 1.20
CA VAL A 67 -2.69 -10.65 1.56
C VAL A 67 -2.55 -10.98 3.05
N PHE A 68 -3.31 -10.33 3.92
CA PHE A 68 -3.29 -10.64 5.36
C PHE A 68 -3.92 -11.99 5.70
N ASN A 69 -4.86 -12.46 4.89
CA ASN A 69 -5.55 -13.73 5.10
C ASN A 69 -4.84 -14.94 4.46
N GLN A 70 -3.69 -14.74 3.81
CA GLN A 70 -2.87 -15.86 3.32
C GLN A 70 -2.17 -16.57 4.49
N PRO A 71 -2.11 -17.91 4.47
CA PRO A 71 -1.44 -18.69 5.51
C PRO A 71 0.03 -18.29 5.70
#